data_AF-A0A924MSG0-F1
#
_entry.id   AF-A0A924MSG0-F1
#
_cell.length_a   1.000
_cell.length_b   1.000
_cell.length_c   1.000
_cell.angle_alpha   90.00
_cell.angle_beta   90.00
_cell.angle_gamma   90.00
#
_symmetry.space_group_name_H-M   'P 1'
#
loop_
_entity.id
_entity.type
_entity.pdbx_description
1 polymer ?
#
loop_
_entity_poly.entity_id
_entity_poly.type
_entity_poly.pdbx_seq_one_letter_code
_entity_poly.pdbx_strand_id
1 'polypeptide(L)' 'MQVRPEQLADHLARGLRDVYMVHGDEPLRAQEAADAIRAAVRAGGAGERKVFVVSGAHF' A
#
# COMPACT_ATOMS: atom_id res chain seq x y z
N MET A 1 4.82 10.49 7.05
CA MET A 1 6.08 10.60 6.28
C MET A 1 5.75 10.30 4.83
N GLN A 2 6.23 11.11 3.89
CA GLN A 2 6.10 10.79 2.48
C GLN A 2 7.25 9.86 2.06
N VAL A 3 6.92 8.78 1.37
CA VAL A 3 7.87 7.80 0.85
C VAL A 3 7.68 7.78 -0.66
N ARG A 4 8.76 8.01 -1.41
CA ARG A 4 8.71 7.93 -2.87
C ARG A 4 8.64 6.45 -3.30
N PRO A 5 8.02 6.12 -4.45
CA PRO A 5 7.87 4.74 -4.90
C PRO A 5 9.19 3.97 -4.92
N GLU A 6 10.28 4.58 -5.39
CA GLU A 6 11.60 3.97 -5.45
C GLU A 6 12.23 3.68 -4.08
N GLN A 7 11.74 4.31 -3.00
CA GLN A 7 12.20 4.09 -1.63
C GLN A 7 11.30 3.11 -0.86
N LEU A 8 10.20 2.64 -1.47
CA LEU A 8 9.20 1.84 -0.79
C LEU A 8 9.75 0.49 -0.35
N ALA A 9 10.55 -0.17 -1.19
CA ALA A 9 11.14 -1.48 -0.87
C ALA A 9 11.99 -1.41 0.39
N ASP A 10 12.92 -0.45 0.46
CA ASP A 10 13.77 -0.22 1.63
C ASP A 10 12.95 0.16 2.87
N HIS A 11 11.89 0.94 2.68
CA HIS A 11 10.98 1.30 3.77
C HIS A 11 10.32 0.06 4.37
N LEU A 12 9.77 -0.83 3.53
CA LEU A 12 9.12 -2.06 3.96
C LEU A 12 10.10 -3.04 4.62
N ALA A 13 11.33 -3.12 4.11
CA ALA A 13 12.39 -3.97 4.67
C ALA A 13 12.81 -3.55 6.09
N ARG A 14 12.69 -2.26 6.42
CA ARG A 14 12.98 -1.73 7.77
C ARG A 14 11.86 -2.00 8.79
N GLY A 15 10.74 -2.56 8.34
CA GLY A 15 9.59 -2.88 9.16
C GLY A 15 8.31 -2.23 8.66
N LEU A 16 7.20 -2.95 8.81
CA LEU A 16 5.88 -2.47 8.42
C LEU A 16 5.35 -1.40 9.38
N ARG A 17 4.57 -0.46 8.85
CA ARG A 17 3.73 0.45 9.61
C ARG A 17 2.28 -0.02 9.59
N ASP A 18 1.52 0.39 10.59
CA ASP A 18 0.12 -0.03 10.77
C ASP A 18 -0.78 0.49 9.65
N VAL A 19 -0.47 1.67 9.08
CA VAL A 19 -1.29 2.33 8.06
C VAL A 19 -0.42 2.91 6.95
N TYR A 20 -0.85 2.69 5.70
CA TYR A 20 -0.28 3.27 4.50
C TYR A 20 -1.36 3.99 3.69
N MET A 21 -1.07 5.22 3.25
CA MET A 21 -1.86 5.95 2.27
C MET A 21 -1.13 5.91 0.94
N VAL A 22 -1.77 5.31 -0.07
CA VAL A 22 -1.24 5.26 -1.45
C VAL A 22 -2.05 6.23 -2.28
N HIS A 23 -1.38 7.23 -2.85
CA HIS A 23 -2.00 8.25 -3.68
C HIS A 23 -1.02 8.68 -4.78
N GLY A 24 -1.55 9.16 -5.91
CA GLY A 24 -0.76 9.64 -7.04
C GLY A 24 -1.58 9.62 -8.32
N ASP A 25 -1.15 10.42 -9.29
CA ASP A 25 -1.85 10.60 -10.56
C ASP A 25 -1.54 9.49 -11.57
N GLU A 26 -0.49 8.69 -11.32
CA GLU A 26 -0.07 7.55 -12.14
C GLU A 26 -0.69 6.25 -11.61
N PRO A 27 -1.73 5.68 -12.26
CA PRO A 27 -2.47 4.54 -11.72
C PRO A 27 -1.60 3.29 -11.53
N LEU A 28 -0.68 3.03 -12.47
CA LEU A 28 0.21 1.87 -12.40
C LEU A 28 1.13 1.94 -11.19
N ARG A 29 1.72 3.11 -10.91
CA ARG A 29 2.63 3.28 -9.78
C ARG A 29 1.90 3.16 -8.44
N ALA A 30 0.66 3.67 -8.35
CA ALA A 30 -0.19 3.48 -7.18
C ALA A 30 -0.51 1.99 -6.97
N GLN A 31 -0.83 1.27 -8.04
CA GLN A 31 -1.10 -0.17 -7.98
C GLN A 31 0.13 -0.95 -7.50
N GLU A 32 1.30 -0.71 -8.09
CA GLU A 32 2.57 -1.36 -7.73
C GLU A 32 2.95 -1.11 -6.26
N ALA A 33 2.80 0.13 -5.79
CA ALA A 33 3.05 0.47 -4.40
C ALA A 33 2.13 -0.31 -3.45
N ALA A 34 0.84 -0.37 -3.78
CA ALA A 34 -0.14 -1.11 -2.99
C ALA A 34 0.13 -2.63 -3.02
N ASP A 35 0.60 -3.17 -4.13
CA ASP A 35 1.00 -4.58 -4.26
C ASP A 35 2.26 -4.90 -3.44
N ALA A 36 3.26 -4.04 -3.44
CA ALA A 36 4.46 -4.20 -2.62
C ALA A 36 4.13 -4.22 -1.12
N ILE A 37 3.29 -3.29 -0.66
CA ILE A 37 2.83 -3.24 0.74
C ILE A 37 2.10 -4.55 1.10
N ARG A 38 1.17 -5.01 0.25
CA ARG A 38 0.43 -6.26 0.48
C ARG A 38 1.36 -7.48 0.52
N ALA A 39 2.37 -7.53 -0.34
CA ALA A 39 3.33 -8.63 -0.37
C ALA A 39 4.15 -8.70 0.93
N ALA A 40 4.63 -7.55 1.42
CA ALA A 40 5.35 -7.48 2.68
C ALA A 40 4.48 -7.87 3.88
N VAL A 41 3.21 -7.43 3.91
CA VAL A 41 2.25 -7.81 4.96
C VAL A 41 1.98 -9.33 4.96
N ARG A 42 1.82 -9.95 3.78
CA ARG A 42 1.68 -11.41 3.67
C ARG A 42 2.93 -12.15 4.14
N ALA A 43 4.11 -11.66 3.78
CA ALA A 43 5.38 -12.23 4.26
C ALA A 43 5.52 -12.12 5.80
N GLY A 44 4.90 -11.11 6.41
CA GLY A 44 4.78 -10.95 7.86
C GLY A 44 3.73 -11.85 8.55
N GLY A 45 3.05 -12.74 7.81
CA GLY A 45 2.13 -13.73 8.39
C GLY A 45 0.64 -13.37 8.34
N ALA A 46 0.24 -12.31 7.63
CA ALA A 46 -1.18 -11.98 7.48
C ALA A 46 -1.94 -13.00 6.61
N GLY A 47 -3.03 -13.56 7.14
CA GLY A 47 -3.84 -14.59 6.47
C GLY A 47 -5.18 -14.13 5.87
N GLU A 48 -5.66 -12.94 6.20
CA GLU A 48 -6.94 -12.40 5.71
C GLU A 48 -6.76 -11.01 5.08
N ARG A 49 -7.57 -10.71 4.06
CA ARG A 49 -7.69 -9.37 3.47
C ARG A 49 -9.16 -9.01 3.33
N LYS A 50 -9.55 -7.88 3.90
CA LYS A 50 -10.85 -7.23 3.67
C LYS A 50 -10.66 -6.01 2.76
N VAL A 51 -11.57 -5.80 1.82
CA VAL A 51 -11.53 -4.69 0.86
C VAL A 51 -12.83 -3.94 0.94
N PHE A 52 -12.74 -2.63 1.11
CA PHE A 52 -13.88 -1.72 1.10
C PHE A 52 -13.70 -0.78 -0.09
N VAL A 53 -14.68 -0.77 -0.99
CA VAL A 53 -14.71 0.15 -2.13
C VAL A 53 -15.78 1.20 -1.82
N VAL A 54 -15.39 2.47 -1.87
CA VAL A 54 -16.31 3.60 -1.69
C VAL A 54 -16.73 4.09 -3.08
N SER A 55 -18.03 4.29 -3.28
CA SER A 55 -18.59 4.87 -4.51
C SER A 55 -19.88 5.64 -4.20
N GLY A 56 -20.17 6.71 -4.96
CA GLY A 56 -21.44 7.46 -4.89
C GLY A 56 -21.27 8.98 -5.06
N ALA A 57 -22.35 9.70 -5.35
CA ALA A 57 -22.32 11.15 -5.66
C ALA A 57 -21.83 12.07 -4.52
N HIS A 58 -21.60 11.54 -3.33
CA HIS A 58 -21.14 12.27 -2.14
C HIS A 58 -19.77 11.80 -1.65
N PHE A 59 -19.06 10.98 -2.43
CA PHE A 59 -17.72 10.48 -2.17
C PHE A 59 -16.89 10.44 -3.45
#